data_AF-A0A7W2P617-F1
#
_entry.id   AF-A0A7W2P617-F1
#
_cell.length_a   1.000
_cell.length_b   1.000
_cell.length_c   1.000
_cell.angle_alpha   90.00
_cell.angle_beta   90.00
_cell.angle_gamma   90.00
#
_symmetry.space_group_name_H-M   'P 1'
#
loop_
_entity.id
_entity.type
_entity.pdbx_description
1 polymer ?
#
loop_
_entity_poly.entity_id
_entity_poly.type
_entity_poly.pdbx_seq_one_letter_code
_entity_poly.pdbx_strand_id
1 'polypeptide(L)'
;MTVKKLVLTIFMVGAISTMSQANEMVAADDSNFTQLCMTALVGNRAAMHNNIKSSGYSKLFIVNNVQCNGVSILAFVQQHGKNSAAMLRILDRSEHRACIKDIKKNNRASNIVVVK
;
A
#
# COMPACT_ATOMS: atom_id res chain seq x y z
N MET A 1 -62.17 -26.86 -4.52
CA MET A 1 -61.40 -26.26 -5.64
C MET A 1 -60.84 -24.92 -5.15
N THR A 2 -59.57 -24.58 -5.13
CA THR A 2 -58.30 -25.24 -5.45
C THR A 2 -57.24 -24.41 -4.71
N VAL A 3 -56.52 -25.01 -3.77
CA VAL A 3 -55.29 -24.42 -3.21
C VAL A 3 -54.26 -24.41 -4.34
N LYS A 4 -53.97 -23.23 -4.88
CA LYS A 4 -53.03 -23.09 -6.01
C LYS A 4 -51.75 -22.38 -5.54
N LYS A 5 -50.71 -23.21 -5.46
CA LYS A 5 -49.29 -22.92 -5.72
C LYS A 5 -48.53 -22.20 -4.60
N LEU A 6 -48.01 -23.00 -3.68
CA LEU A 6 -46.83 -22.69 -2.89
C LEU A 6 -45.64 -22.57 -3.86
N VAL A 7 -45.25 -21.35 -4.24
CA VAL A 7 -44.04 -21.10 -5.02
C VAL A 7 -42.88 -20.95 -4.02
N LEU A 8 -42.16 -22.04 -3.81
CA LEU A 8 -40.94 -22.07 -3.01
C LEU A 8 -39.80 -21.45 -3.85
N THR A 9 -39.70 -20.12 -3.84
CA THR A 9 -38.64 -19.40 -4.55
C THR A 9 -37.32 -19.58 -3.79
N ILE A 10 -36.51 -20.56 -4.20
CA ILE A 10 -35.16 -20.77 -3.69
C ILE A 10 -34.31 -19.56 -4.10
N PHE A 11 -34.07 -18.65 -3.15
CA PHE A 11 -33.11 -17.56 -3.29
C PHE A 11 -31.70 -18.17 -3.22
N MET A 12 -31.12 -18.53 -4.37
CA MET A 12 -29.69 -18.80 -4.47
C MET A 12 -28.94 -17.48 -4.25
N VAL A 13 -28.57 -17.21 -3.01
CA VAL A 13 -27.61 -16.16 -2.68
C VAL A 13 -26.25 -16.65 -3.16
N GLY A 14 -25.89 -16.28 -4.39
CA GLY A 14 -24.55 -16.46 -4.91
C GLY A 14 -23.58 -15.65 -4.05
N ALA A 15 -22.73 -16.33 -3.30
CA ALA A 15 -21.63 -15.69 -2.58
C ALA A 15 -20.68 -15.09 -3.62
N ILE A 16 -20.74 -13.77 -3.80
CA ILE A 16 -19.74 -13.04 -4.56
C ILE A 16 -18.49 -13.01 -3.68
N SER A 17 -17.64 -14.03 -3.81
CA SER A 17 -16.31 -13.99 -3.20
C SER A 17 -15.53 -12.88 -3.90
N THR A 18 -15.35 -11.75 -3.23
CA THR A 18 -14.43 -10.71 -3.67
C THR A 18 -13.02 -11.29 -3.59
N MET A 19 -12.53 -11.77 -4.73
CA MET A 19 -11.15 -12.21 -4.86
C MET A 19 -10.28 -10.97 -4.68
N SER A 20 -9.69 -10.82 -3.51
CA SER A 20 -8.69 -9.78 -3.23
C SER A 20 -7.47 -10.07 -4.11
N GLN A 21 -7.45 -9.54 -5.33
CA GLN A 21 -6.29 -9.61 -6.21
C GLN A 21 -5.19 -8.78 -5.56
N ALA A 22 -4.19 -9.46 -4.98
CA ALA A 22 -2.98 -8.79 -4.55
C ALA A 22 -2.33 -8.21 -5.81
N ASN A 23 -2.33 -6.89 -5.93
CA ASN A 23 -1.66 -6.22 -7.05
C ASN A 23 -0.15 -6.44 -6.88
N GLU A 24 0.41 -7.40 -7.61
CA GLU A 24 1.85 -7.64 -7.61
C GLU A 24 2.53 -6.50 -8.37
N MET A 25 3.40 -5.78 -7.68
CA MET A 25 4.22 -4.75 -8.30
C MET A 25 5.43 -5.41 -8.95
N VAL A 26 5.71 -5.04 -10.20
CA VAL A 26 6.82 -5.57 -10.98
C VAL A 26 7.77 -4.42 -11.32
N ALA A 27 9.05 -4.72 -11.45
CA ALA A 27 10.04 -3.75 -11.92
C ALA A 27 9.67 -3.26 -13.32
N ALA A 28 9.68 -1.94 -13.53
CA ALA A 28 9.45 -1.35 -14.84
C ALA A 28 10.68 -1.46 -15.76
N ASP A 29 11.87 -1.42 -15.17
CA ASP A 29 13.17 -1.45 -15.83
C ASP A 29 14.29 -1.87 -14.84
N ASP A 30 15.52 -2.00 -15.35
CA ASP A 30 16.70 -2.38 -14.56
C ASP A 30 17.47 -1.19 -13.97
N SER A 31 16.85 0.00 -13.87
CA SER A 31 17.53 1.16 -13.29
C SER A 31 17.70 1.06 -11.77
N ASN A 32 18.69 1.79 -11.25
CA ASN A 32 18.92 1.92 -9.82
C ASN A 32 17.67 2.45 -9.08
N PHE A 33 16.87 3.32 -9.69
CA PHE A 33 15.65 3.86 -9.08
C PHE A 33 14.54 2.82 -9.01
N THR A 34 14.34 2.03 -10.06
CA THR A 34 13.40 0.90 -10.02
C THR A 34 13.82 -0.10 -8.96
N GLN A 35 15.11 -0.44 -8.89
CA GLN A 35 15.62 -1.35 -7.86
C GLN A 35 15.42 -0.79 -6.45
N LEU A 36 15.60 0.52 -6.24
CA LEU A 36 15.32 1.19 -4.97
C LEU A 36 13.85 1.07 -4.59
N CYS A 37 12.91 1.35 -5.51
CA CYS A 37 11.48 1.21 -5.28
C CYS A 37 11.09 -0.23 -4.93
N MET A 38 11.59 -1.21 -5.68
CA MET A 38 11.32 -2.63 -5.43
C MET A 38 11.90 -3.11 -4.09
N THR A 39 13.12 -2.68 -3.76
CA THR A 39 13.75 -3.04 -2.48
C THR A 39 13.00 -2.42 -1.31
N ALA A 40 12.55 -1.17 -1.47
CA ALA A 40 11.75 -0.45 -0.48
C ALA A 40 10.38 -1.13 -0.27
N LEU A 41 9.78 -1.69 -1.32
CA LEU A 41 8.55 -2.48 -1.25
C LEU A 41 8.73 -3.78 -0.47
N VAL A 42 9.82 -4.51 -0.72
CA VAL A 42 10.12 -5.81 -0.09
C VAL A 42 10.39 -5.66 1.41
N GLY A 43 10.92 -4.52 1.86
CA GLY A 43 11.08 -4.24 3.29
C GLY A 43 12.36 -4.77 3.94
N ASN A 44 13.36 -5.19 3.15
CA ASN A 44 14.62 -5.70 3.66
C ASN A 44 15.61 -4.56 3.94
N ARG A 45 15.92 -4.33 5.22
CA ARG A 45 16.73 -3.18 5.66
C ARG A 45 18.16 -3.21 5.17
N ALA A 46 18.78 -4.39 5.20
CA ALA A 46 20.17 -4.57 4.77
C ALA A 46 20.26 -4.39 3.25
N ALA A 47 19.33 -5.00 2.50
CA ALA A 47 19.24 -4.82 1.06
C ALA A 47 19.03 -3.34 0.69
N MET A 48 18.13 -2.64 1.40
CA MET A 48 17.87 -1.22 1.14
C MET A 48 19.08 -0.35 1.42
N HIS A 49 19.79 -0.60 2.52
CA HIS A 49 21.03 0.11 2.83
C HIS A 49 22.11 -0.10 1.75
N ASN A 50 22.28 -1.34 1.31
CA ASN A 50 23.24 -1.68 0.27
C ASN A 50 22.86 -1.06 -1.07
N ASN A 51 21.58 -1.08 -1.43
CA ASN A 51 21.07 -0.51 -2.67
C ASN A 51 21.23 1.02 -2.71
N ILE A 52 20.94 1.71 -1.60
CA ILE A 52 21.25 3.14 -1.46
C ILE A 52 22.74 3.38 -1.72
N LYS A 53 23.63 2.58 -1.11
CA LYS A 53 25.08 2.73 -1.29
C LYS A 53 25.53 2.44 -2.73
N SER A 54 25.03 1.38 -3.36
CA SER A 54 25.40 1.00 -4.72
C SER A 54 24.84 1.96 -5.78
N SER A 55 23.72 2.62 -5.49
CA SER A 55 23.11 3.60 -6.40
C SER A 55 23.98 4.84 -6.62
N GLY A 56 24.94 5.12 -5.72
CA GLY A 56 25.77 6.32 -5.74
C GLY A 56 25.06 7.60 -5.27
N TYR A 57 23.76 7.54 -4.99
CA TYR A 57 22.98 8.69 -4.52
C TYR A 57 22.96 8.80 -3.00
N SER A 58 22.93 10.03 -2.50
CA SER A 58 22.72 10.28 -1.08
C SER A 58 21.28 9.95 -0.68
N LYS A 59 21.06 9.56 0.58
CA LYS A 59 19.71 9.32 1.10
C LYS A 59 18.78 10.51 0.90
N LEU A 60 19.29 11.73 1.13
CA LEU A 60 18.53 12.96 0.95
C LEU A 60 18.11 13.15 -0.51
N PHE A 61 19.00 12.86 -1.46
CA PHE A 61 18.65 12.89 -2.88
C PHE A 61 17.53 11.89 -3.19
N ILE A 62 17.66 10.65 -2.69
CA ILE A 62 16.67 9.59 -2.91
C ILE A 62 15.30 10.00 -2.37
N VAL A 63 15.24 10.46 -1.12
CA VAL A 63 13.97 10.86 -0.48
C VAL A 63 13.29 12.02 -1.23
N ASN A 64 14.08 12.97 -1.76
CA ASN A 64 13.53 14.16 -2.41
C ASN A 64 13.20 13.98 -3.89
N ASN A 65 13.85 13.06 -4.59
CA ASN A 65 13.77 12.97 -6.06
C ASN A 65 13.23 11.63 -6.58
N VAL A 66 13.33 10.55 -5.81
CA VAL A 66 12.89 9.23 -6.28
C VAL A 66 11.38 9.09 -6.09
N GLN A 67 10.71 8.84 -7.20
CA GLN A 67 9.28 8.56 -7.26
C GLN A 67 9.05 7.13 -7.68
N CYS A 68 8.20 6.43 -6.93
CA CYS A 68 7.76 5.08 -7.22
C CYS A 68 6.27 5.16 -7.59
N ASN A 69 5.91 4.79 -8.81
CA ASN A 69 4.53 4.87 -9.34
C ASN A 69 3.89 6.26 -9.16
N GLY A 70 4.65 7.32 -9.41
CA GLY A 70 4.16 8.71 -9.38
C GLY A 70 4.01 9.31 -7.98
N VAL A 71 4.43 8.62 -6.92
CA VAL A 71 4.48 9.15 -5.55
C VAL A 71 5.89 9.06 -4.98
N SER A 72 6.21 9.85 -3.95
CA SER A 72 7.54 9.79 -3.32
C SER A 72 7.83 8.41 -2.74
N ILE A 73 9.11 8.01 -2.71
CA ILE A 73 9.52 6.71 -2.15
C ILE A 73 9.06 6.50 -0.70
N LEU A 74 8.96 7.57 0.10
CA LEU A 74 8.42 7.50 1.47
C LEU A 74 6.92 7.17 1.49
N ALA A 75 6.13 7.87 0.67
CA ALA A 75 4.69 7.62 0.56
C ALA A 75 4.42 6.22 0.00
N PHE A 76 5.19 5.80 -1.00
CA PHE A 76 5.12 4.47 -1.59
C PHE A 76 5.36 3.36 -0.56
N VAL A 77 6.42 3.49 0.25
CA VAL A 77 6.71 2.56 1.35
C VAL A 77 5.61 2.56 2.40
N GLN A 78 5.03 3.70 2.71
CA GLN A 78 3.95 3.79 3.69
C GLN A 78 2.66 3.11 3.20
N GLN A 79 2.35 3.23 1.92
CA GLN A 79 1.13 2.68 1.32
C GLN A 79 1.25 1.19 1.00
N HIS A 80 2.43 0.73 0.56
CA HIS A 80 2.60 -0.59 -0.05
C HIS A 80 3.74 -1.41 0.55
N GLY A 81 4.69 -0.77 1.25
CA GLY A 81 5.90 -1.41 1.73
C GLY A 81 5.65 -2.42 2.85
N LYS A 82 6.25 -3.60 2.71
CA LYS A 82 6.40 -4.53 3.83
C LYS A 82 7.37 -3.92 4.83
N ASN A 83 7.09 -4.08 6.13
CA ASN A 83 7.93 -3.52 7.20
C ASN A 83 8.20 -2.00 7.03
N SER A 84 7.17 -1.26 6.64
CA SER A 84 7.23 0.16 6.29
C SER A 84 7.93 1.01 7.35
N ALA A 85 7.64 0.81 8.64
CA ALA A 85 8.30 1.56 9.72
C ALA A 85 9.83 1.40 9.74
N ALA A 86 10.35 0.20 9.43
CA ALA A 86 11.79 -0.02 9.36
C ALA A 86 12.40 0.56 8.08
N MET A 87 11.67 0.49 6.96
CA MET A 87 12.11 1.11 5.69
C MET A 87 12.16 2.63 5.79
N LEU A 88 11.12 3.24 6.37
CA LEU A 88 11.08 4.67 6.61
C LEU A 88 12.28 5.13 7.45
N ARG A 89 12.65 4.41 8.52
CA ARG A 89 13.88 4.72 9.31
C ARG A 89 15.18 4.61 8.53
N ILE A 90 15.24 3.75 7.51
CA ILE A 90 16.44 3.58 6.67
C ILE A 90 16.52 4.70 5.63
N LEU A 91 15.39 5.02 5.01
CA LEU A 91 15.26 6.06 3.98
C LEU A 91 15.38 7.47 4.57
N ASP A 92 14.63 7.71 5.64
CA ASP A 92 14.59 8.98 6.35
C ASP A 92 15.11 8.78 7.77
N ARG A 93 16.23 9.42 8.07
CA ARG A 93 16.85 9.38 9.40
C ARG A 93 16.22 10.43 10.33
N SER A 94 15.32 11.27 9.82
CA SER A 94 14.66 12.27 10.63
C SER A 94 13.51 11.64 11.42
N GLU A 95 13.48 11.87 12.73
CA GLU A 95 12.30 11.66 13.57
C GLU A 95 11.13 12.61 13.20
N HIS A 96 11.25 13.34 12.09
CA HIS A 96 10.41 14.46 11.71
C HIS A 96 9.79 14.24 10.32
N ARG A 97 8.83 13.32 10.27
CA ARG A 97 7.51 13.48 9.59
C ARG A 97 6.66 12.24 9.79
N ALA A 98 6.34 11.94 11.04
CA ALA A 98 4.99 11.45 11.31
C ALA A 98 4.05 12.66 11.17
N CYS A 99 3.57 12.94 9.96
CA CYS A 99 2.43 13.84 9.80
C CYS A 99 1.52 13.35 8.68
N ILE A 100 0.86 12.21 8.92
CA ILE A 100 -0.60 12.11 8.84
C ILE A 100 -1.05 11.25 10.02
N LYS A 101 -1.03 11.82 11.22
CA LYS A 101 -1.89 11.36 12.33
C LYS A 101 -3.07 12.32 12.47
N ASP A 102 -3.77 12.56 11.37
CA ASP A 102 -5.07 13.24 11.38
C ASP A 102 -5.98 12.66 10.30
N ILE A 103 -6.34 11.38 10.46
CA ILE A 103 -7.68 10.91 10.11
C ILE A 103 -8.24 10.15 11.33
N LYS A 104 -8.74 10.94 12.28
CA LYS A 104 -9.80 10.68 13.27
C LYS A 104 -9.87 9.29 13.91
N LYS A 105 -9.37 9.20 15.15
CA LYS A 105 -10.02 8.40 16.19
C LYS A 105 -11.20 9.21 16.74
N ASN A 106 -12.33 9.24 16.04
CA ASN A 106 -13.59 9.62 16.66
C ASN A 106 -14.46 8.38 16.78
N ASN A 107 -14.47 7.81 17.98
CA ASN A 107 -15.41 6.77 18.35
C ASN A 107 -16.76 7.45 18.65
N ARG A 108 -17.52 7.74 17.59
CA ARG A 108 -18.97 7.89 17.66
C ARG A 108 -19.56 7.38 16.36
N ALA A 109 -20.42 6.38 16.52
CA ALA A 109 -21.27 5.83 15.48
C ALA A 109 -21.87 6.94 14.61
N SER A 110 -21.60 6.88 13.32
CA SER A 110 -22.46 7.47 12.31
C SER A 110 -22.29 6.70 11.02
N ASN A 111 -23.39 6.06 10.66
CA ASN A 111 -23.68 5.53 9.34
C ASN A 111 -23.18 6.51 8.27
N ILE A 112 -22.13 6.16 7.53
CA ILE A 112 -21.81 6.80 6.26
C ILE A 112 -22.11 5.79 5.18
N VAL A 113 -23.23 6.04 4.51
CA VAL A 113 -23.62 5.44 3.25
C VAL A 113 -22.68 6.00 2.18
N VAL A 114 -21.91 5.13 1.53
CA VAL A 114 -21.28 5.47 0.26
C VAL A 114 -22.35 5.27 -0.81
N VAL A 115 -22.89 6.38 -1.31
CA VAL A 115 -23.81 6.36 -2.46
C VAL A 115 -22.99 6.05 -3.71
N LYS A 116 -23.50 5.14 -4.53
CA LYS A 116 -22.95 4.73 -5.81
C LYS A 116 -23.27 5.76 -6.90
#